data_AF-A0AA41YY75-F1
#
_entry.id   AF-A0AA41YY75-F1
#
_cell.length_a   1.000
_cell.length_b   1.000
_cell.length_c   1.000
_cell.angle_alpha   90.00
_cell.angle_beta   90.00
_cell.angle_gamma   90.00
#
_symmetry.space_group_name_H-M   'P 1'
#
loop_
_entity.id
_entity.type
_entity.pdbx_description
1 polymer ?
#
loop_
_entity_poly.entity_id
_entity_poly.type
_entity_poly.pdbx_seq_one_letter_code
_entity_poly.pdbx_strand_id
1 'polypeptide(L)'
;MRKVDGTWIAFLAMAFAVVGLTGLFATFAAPLPLQRAVARDAALDAALVAASGPDAAAALEQLRPRLGDSADALLPPQGDMAARIAQERLAMHQRLLAEAEATAIRLRWLICIATVMAAVFGAAIVGVSARKTGPSEPAER
;
A
#
# COMPACT_ATOMS: atom_id res chain seq x y z
N MET A 1 14.48 -40.57 -13.02
CA MET A 1 14.62 -39.27 -12.34
C MET A 1 14.93 -38.22 -13.41
N ARG A 2 14.04 -37.24 -13.65
CA ARG A 2 14.30 -36.14 -14.58
C ARG A 2 15.43 -35.27 -14.00
N LYS A 3 16.48 -34.98 -14.77
CA LYS A 3 17.50 -34.01 -14.37
C LYS A 3 16.83 -32.64 -14.21
N VAL A 4 17.05 -31.99 -13.08
CA VAL A 4 16.57 -30.63 -12.85
C VAL A 4 17.42 -29.70 -13.72
N ASP A 5 16.81 -29.10 -14.73
CA ASP A 5 17.49 -28.13 -15.60
C ASP A 5 17.67 -26.80 -14.84
N GLY A 6 18.85 -26.17 -14.98
CA GLY A 6 19.17 -24.90 -14.30
C GLY A 6 18.18 -23.78 -14.58
N THR A 7 17.52 -23.79 -15.74
CA THR A 7 16.45 -22.85 -16.11
C THR A 7 15.22 -22.96 -15.20
N TRP A 8 14.89 -24.18 -14.74
CA TRP A 8 13.77 -24.40 -13.83
C TRP A 8 14.05 -23.83 -12.43
N ILE A 9 15.27 -24.01 -11.93
CA ILE A 9 15.71 -23.46 -10.65
C ILE A 9 15.71 -21.92 -10.72
N ALA A 10 16.23 -21.34 -11.80
CA ALA A 10 16.23 -19.88 -11.99
C ALA A 10 14.80 -19.30 -12.03
N PHE A 11 13.87 -19.99 -12.69
CA PHE A 11 12.46 -19.58 -12.70
C PHE A 11 11.84 -19.60 -11.30
N LEU A 12 12.00 -20.68 -10.55
CA LEU A 12 11.47 -20.79 -9.20
C LEU A 12 12.06 -19.73 -8.26
N ALA A 13 13.36 -19.48 -8.37
CA ALA A 13 14.03 -18.42 -7.61
C ALA A 13 13.45 -17.04 -7.94
N MET A 14 13.23 -16.74 -9.22
CA MET A 14 12.64 -15.46 -9.65
C MET A 14 11.19 -15.31 -9.20
N ALA A 15 10.37 -16.36 -9.35
CA ALA A 15 8.99 -16.36 -8.89
C ALA A 15 8.90 -16.13 -7.37
N PHE A 16 9.76 -16.80 -6.60
CA PHE A 16 9.87 -16.59 -5.16
C PHE A 16 10.31 -15.15 -4.82
N ALA A 17 11.30 -14.62 -5.54
CA ALA A 17 11.78 -13.25 -5.32
C ALA A 17 10.68 -12.21 -5.58
N VAL A 18 9.92 -12.34 -6.67
CA VAL A 18 8.84 -11.40 -7.02
C VAL A 18 7.71 -11.46 -6.00
N VAL A 19 7.26 -12.67 -5.62
CA VAL A 19 6.20 -12.84 -4.62
C VAL A 19 6.66 -12.36 -3.24
N GLY A 20 7.88 -12.71 -2.84
CA GLY A 20 8.48 -12.27 -1.58
C GLY A 20 8.64 -10.76 -1.50
N LEU A 21 9.13 -10.12 -2.56
CA LEU A 21 9.28 -8.66 -2.63
C LEU A 21 7.91 -7.96 -2.60
N THR A 22 6.92 -8.51 -3.29
CA THR A 22 5.54 -7.98 -3.26
C THR A 22 4.94 -8.07 -1.86
N GLY A 23 5.14 -9.19 -1.15
CA GLY A 23 4.73 -9.35 0.25
C GLY A 23 5.44 -8.38 1.20
N LEU A 24 6.74 -8.13 0.96
CA LEU A 24 7.52 -7.15 1.72
C LEU A 24 6.94 -5.74 1.55
N PHE A 25 6.69 -5.31 0.31
CA PHE A 25 6.09 -4.00 0.04
C PHE A 25 4.69 -3.88 0.64
N ALA A 26 3.88 -4.94 0.57
CA ALA A 26 2.56 -4.95 1.20
C ALA A 26 2.65 -4.72 2.72
N THR A 27 3.65 -5.32 3.38
CA THR A 27 3.86 -5.21 4.83
C THR A 27 4.21 -3.78 5.27
N PHE A 28 4.96 -3.03 4.46
CA PHE A 28 5.33 -1.64 4.78
C PHE A 28 4.34 -0.60 4.25
N ALA A 29 3.65 -0.88 3.15
CA ALA A 29 2.66 0.04 2.58
C ALA A 29 1.36 0.07 3.39
N ALA A 30 0.94 -1.07 3.95
CA ALA A 30 -0.30 -1.17 4.73
C ALA A 30 -0.34 -0.29 6.01
N PRO A 31 0.73 -0.18 6.83
CA PRO A 31 0.68 0.64 8.05
C PRO A 31 0.86 2.14 7.82
N LEU A 32 1.37 2.57 6.66
CA LEU A 32 1.65 3.99 6.39
C LEU A 32 0.42 4.90 6.53
N PRO A 33 -0.76 4.57 5.96
CA PRO A 33 -1.97 5.36 6.15
C PRO A 33 -2.37 5.49 7.63
N LEU A 34 -2.26 4.40 8.40
CA LEU A 34 -2.59 4.40 9.82
C LEU A 34 -1.63 5.29 10.63
N GLN A 35 -0.32 5.21 10.37
CA GLN A 35 0.66 6.07 11.04
C GLN A 35 0.41 7.56 10.75
N ARG A 36 0.05 7.89 9.51
CA ARG A 36 -0.33 9.26 9.13
C ARG A 36 -1.61 9.71 9.83
N ALA A 37 -2.60 8.83 9.96
CA ALA A 37 -3.84 9.11 10.67
C ALA A 37 -3.58 9.45 12.14
N VAL A 38 -2.82 8.59 12.84
CA VAL A 38 -2.48 8.80 14.26
C VAL A 38 -1.69 10.09 14.45
N ALA A 39 -0.74 10.41 13.56
CA ALA A 39 0.02 11.65 13.63
C ALA A 39 -0.86 12.90 13.43
N ARG A 40 -1.85 12.82 12.53
CA ARG A 40 -2.81 13.91 12.30
C ARG A 40 -3.80 14.07 13.46
N ASP A 41 -4.30 12.97 14.04
CA ASP A 41 -5.14 13.03 15.24
C ASP A 41 -4.41 13.71 16.40
N ALA A 42 -3.15 13.33 16.64
CA ALA A 42 -2.33 13.98 17.67
C ALA A 42 -2.12 15.48 17.39
N ALA A 43 -2.02 15.88 16.12
CA ALA A 43 -1.93 17.29 15.74
C ALA A 43 -3.25 18.04 15.99
N LEU A 44 -4.40 17.41 15.73
CA LEU A 44 -5.72 17.97 16.02
C LEU A 44 -5.97 18.11 17.53
N ASP A 45 -5.53 17.14 18.33
CA ASP A 45 -5.56 17.23 19.80
C ASP A 45 -4.70 18.38 20.31
N ALA A 46 -3.48 18.54 19.77
CA ALA A 46 -2.62 19.68 20.08
C ALA A 46 -3.26 21.02 19.67
N ALA A 47 -3.95 21.05 18.52
CA ALA A 47 -4.69 22.23 18.06
C ALA A 47 -5.86 22.59 18.99
N LEU A 48 -6.57 21.60 19.52
CA LEU A 48 -7.65 21.81 20.49
C LEU A 48 -7.13 22.47 21.79
N VAL A 49 -5.99 21.98 22.28
CA VAL A 49 -5.32 22.55 23.46
C VAL A 49 -4.81 23.96 23.15
N ALA A 50 -4.20 24.17 21.98
CA ALA A 50 -3.73 25.48 21.55
C ALA A 50 -4.87 26.50 21.41
N ALA A 51 -6.03 26.08 20.90
CA ALA A 51 -7.18 26.94 20.68
C ALA A 51 -7.80 27.51 21.96
N SER A 52 -7.56 26.89 23.11
CA SER A 52 -8.03 27.37 24.41
C SER A 52 -6.99 28.23 25.16
N GLY A 53 -5.81 28.46 24.57
CA GLY A 53 -4.75 29.30 25.13
C GLY A 53 -4.89 30.80 24.83
N PRO A 54 -4.14 31.66 25.54
CA PRO A 54 -4.18 33.12 25.36
C PRO A 54 -3.68 33.59 23.97
N ASP A 55 -2.84 32.79 23.29
CA ASP A 55 -2.29 33.08 21.95
C ASP A 55 -2.67 32.01 20.92
N ALA A 56 -3.95 31.63 20.88
CA ALA A 56 -4.47 30.57 20.01
C ALA A 56 -4.02 30.68 18.54
N ALA A 57 -4.01 31.89 17.97
CA ALA A 57 -3.62 32.11 16.58
C ALA A 57 -2.13 31.78 16.33
N ALA A 58 -1.23 32.25 17.18
CA ALA A 58 0.20 31.98 17.04
C ALA A 58 0.52 30.50 17.31
N ALA A 59 -0.15 29.88 18.29
CA ALA A 59 0.04 28.48 18.62
C ALA A 59 -0.47 27.55 17.49
N LEU A 60 -1.61 27.87 16.87
CA LEU A 60 -2.12 27.12 15.71
C LEU A 60 -1.24 27.30 14.47
N GLU A 61 -0.68 28.49 14.26
CA GLU A 61 0.25 28.76 13.16
C GLU A 61 1.53 27.90 13.28
N GLN A 62 2.05 27.69 14.50
CA GLN A 62 3.18 26.79 14.74
C GLN A 62 2.85 25.32 14.44
N LEU A 63 1.58 24.93 14.55
CA LEU A 63 1.10 23.58 14.24
C LEU A 63 0.81 23.38 12.74
N ARG A 64 0.85 24.44 11.92
CA ARG A 64 0.55 24.39 10.48
C ARG A 64 1.27 23.26 9.72
N PRO A 65 2.59 23.00 9.91
CA PRO A 65 3.27 21.91 9.21
C PRO A 65 2.76 20.52 9.59
N ARG A 66 2.24 20.36 10.81
CA ARG A 66 1.72 19.08 11.32
C ARG A 66 0.25 18.87 10.95
N LEU A 67 -0.53 19.95 10.89
CA LEU A 67 -1.92 19.93 10.46
C LEU A 67 -2.05 19.67 8.95
N GLY A 68 -1.07 20.11 8.15
CA GLY A 68 -1.09 19.92 6.70
C GLY A 68 -2.34 20.53 6.07
N ASP A 69 -3.07 19.75 5.29
CA ASP A 69 -4.29 20.19 4.59
C ASP A 69 -5.42 20.65 5.54
N SER A 70 -5.41 20.18 6.79
CA SER A 70 -6.38 20.60 7.82
C SER A 70 -6.09 22.00 8.36
N ALA A 71 -4.90 22.54 8.11
CA ALA A 71 -4.54 23.88 8.60
C ALA A 71 -5.43 24.97 7.96
N ASP A 72 -5.73 24.86 6.67
CA ASP A 72 -6.54 25.84 5.95
C ASP A 72 -8.01 25.83 6.42
N ALA A 73 -8.49 24.68 6.90
CA ALA A 73 -9.82 24.56 7.47
C ALA A 73 -9.91 25.09 8.91
N LEU A 74 -8.79 25.29 9.61
CA LEU A 74 -8.72 25.69 11.01
C LEU A 74 -8.18 27.11 11.23
N LEU A 75 -7.41 27.63 10.27
CA LEU A 75 -6.81 28.96 10.33
C LEU A 75 -7.57 29.97 9.44
N PRO A 76 -7.72 31.23 9.91
CA PRO A 76 -7.45 31.71 11.27
C PRO A 76 -8.47 31.15 12.30
N PRO A 77 -8.11 31.13 13.60
CA PRO A 77 -9.04 30.68 14.64
C PRO A 77 -10.25 31.61 14.70
N GLN A 78 -11.42 31.05 14.48
CA GLN A 78 -12.69 31.78 14.47
C GLN A 78 -13.83 30.86 14.93
N GLY A 79 -14.78 31.44 15.64
CA GLY A 79 -15.99 30.76 16.10
C GLY A 79 -15.71 29.64 17.10
N ASP A 80 -16.53 28.60 17.06
CA ASP A 80 -16.37 27.40 17.88
C ASP A 80 -15.29 26.48 17.27
N MET A 81 -14.05 26.66 17.74
CA MET A 81 -12.91 25.85 17.31
C MET A 81 -13.07 24.37 17.67
N ALA A 82 -13.74 24.04 18.76
CA ALA A 82 -13.94 22.64 19.15
C ALA A 82 -14.85 21.93 18.14
N ALA A 83 -15.95 22.57 17.73
CA ALA A 83 -16.83 22.06 16.69
C ALA A 83 -16.12 21.91 15.33
N ARG A 84 -15.30 22.90 14.94
CA ARG A 84 -14.52 22.85 13.68
C ARG A 84 -13.51 21.71 13.69
N ILE A 85 -12.77 21.53 14.79
CA ILE A 85 -11.81 20.43 14.94
C ILE A 85 -12.52 19.07 14.92
N ALA A 86 -13.68 18.95 15.56
CA ALA A 86 -14.47 17.72 15.53
C ALA A 86 -14.96 17.40 14.11
N GLN A 87 -15.43 18.40 13.37
CA GLN A 87 -15.84 18.25 11.97
C GLN A 87 -14.66 17.84 11.07
N GLU A 88 -13.51 18.48 11.24
CA GLU A 88 -12.31 18.17 10.46
C GLU A 88 -11.79 16.76 10.76
N ARG A 89 -11.88 16.30 12.01
CA ARG A 89 -11.56 14.91 12.38
C ARG A 89 -12.43 13.90 11.64
N LEU A 90 -13.74 14.15 11.55
CA LEU A 90 -14.66 13.30 10.79
C LEU A 90 -14.32 13.29 9.30
N ALA A 91 -14.07 14.46 8.71
CA ALA A 91 -13.69 14.59 7.31
C ALA A 91 -12.33 13.92 7.01
N MET A 92 -11.37 14.00 7.94
CA MET A 92 -10.10 13.31 7.85
C MET A 92 -10.28 11.79 7.89
N HIS A 93 -11.06 11.26 8.82
CA HIS A 93 -11.35 9.82 8.89
C HIS A 93 -12.00 9.29 7.62
N GLN A 94 -12.95 10.04 7.03
CA GLN A 94 -13.58 9.66 5.77
C GLN A 94 -12.58 9.62 4.61
N ARG A 95 -11.71 10.63 4.49
CA ARG A 95 -10.65 10.66 3.48
C ARG A 95 -9.68 9.49 3.63
N LEU A 96 -9.27 9.18 4.87
CA LEU A 96 -8.37 8.06 5.15
C LEU A 96 -9.01 6.71 4.82
N LEU A 97 -10.29 6.52 5.12
CA LEU A 97 -11.01 5.30 4.74
C LEU A 97 -11.07 5.13 3.23
N ALA A 98 -11.37 6.21 2.49
CA ALA A 98 -11.37 6.19 1.03
C ALA A 98 -9.97 5.88 0.44
N GLU A 99 -8.91 6.47 1.00
CA GLU A 99 -7.52 6.18 0.59
C GLU A 99 -7.12 4.74 0.91
N ALA A 100 -7.52 4.22 2.07
CA ALA A 100 -7.25 2.84 2.48
C ALA A 100 -7.95 1.84 1.55
N GLU A 101 -9.21 2.09 1.20
CA GLU A 101 -9.97 1.26 0.26
C GLU A 101 -9.33 1.28 -1.14
N ALA A 102 -8.98 2.47 -1.65
CA ALA A 102 -8.29 2.60 -2.93
C ALA A 102 -6.94 1.85 -2.93
N THR A 103 -6.20 1.94 -1.84
CA THR A 103 -4.92 1.22 -1.67
C THR A 103 -5.14 -0.29 -1.63
N ALA A 104 -6.14 -0.77 -0.90
CA ALA A 104 -6.48 -2.19 -0.83
C ALA A 104 -6.90 -2.75 -2.20
N ILE A 105 -7.69 -1.99 -2.98
CA ILE A 105 -8.07 -2.36 -4.34
C ILE A 105 -6.84 -2.46 -5.24
N ARG A 106 -5.93 -1.47 -5.20
CA ARG A 106 -4.68 -1.50 -5.98
C ARG A 106 -3.82 -2.70 -5.60
N LEU A 107 -3.69 -3.01 -4.31
CA LEU A 107 -2.94 -4.15 -3.82
C LEU A 107 -3.52 -5.48 -4.34
N ARG A 108 -4.85 -5.64 -4.28
CA ARG A 108 -5.55 -6.82 -4.83
C ARG A 108 -5.29 -6.98 -6.32
N TRP A 109 -5.38 -5.90 -7.10
CA TRP A 109 -5.07 -5.93 -8.54
C TRP A 109 -3.63 -6.35 -8.82
N LEU A 110 -2.67 -5.82 -8.06
CA LEU A 110 -1.26 -6.16 -8.19
C LEU A 110 -1.02 -7.65 -7.92
N ILE A 111 -1.64 -8.19 -6.87
CA ILE A 111 -1.61 -9.62 -6.55
C ILE A 111 -2.23 -10.45 -7.69
N CYS A 112 -3.42 -10.10 -8.16
CA CYS A 112 -4.09 -10.80 -9.26
C CYS A 112 -3.20 -10.85 -10.52
N ILE A 113 -2.63 -9.71 -10.93
CA ILE A 113 -1.76 -9.63 -12.10
C ILE A 113 -0.51 -10.48 -11.90
N ALA A 114 0.16 -10.38 -10.74
CA ALA A 114 1.34 -11.17 -10.45
C ALA A 114 1.05 -12.68 -10.48
N THR A 115 -0.09 -13.10 -9.90
CA THR A 115 -0.52 -14.51 -9.91
C THR A 115 -0.83 -15.00 -11.33
N VAL A 116 -1.55 -14.22 -12.13
CA VAL A 116 -1.86 -14.59 -13.52
C VAL A 116 -0.58 -14.69 -14.35
N MET A 117 0.32 -13.71 -14.24
CA MET A 117 1.61 -13.73 -14.95
C MET A 117 2.45 -14.94 -14.55
N ALA A 118 2.52 -15.26 -13.25
CA ALA A 118 3.23 -16.44 -12.76
C ALA A 118 2.61 -17.75 -13.29
N ALA A 119 1.28 -17.85 -13.34
CA ALA A 119 0.57 -19.02 -13.85
C ALA A 119 0.79 -19.21 -15.36
N VAL A 120 0.68 -18.13 -16.15
CA VAL A 120 0.94 -18.15 -17.60
C VAL A 120 2.38 -18.54 -17.88
N PHE A 121 3.34 -17.99 -17.15
CA PHE A 121 4.76 -18.30 -17.33
C PHE A 121 5.06 -19.76 -16.96
N GLY A 122 4.48 -20.26 -15.86
CA GLY A 122 4.58 -21.66 -15.47
C GLY A 122 4.01 -22.61 -16.53
N ALA A 123 2.82 -22.29 -17.07
CA ALA A 123 2.19 -23.07 -18.13
C ALA A 123 3.03 -23.08 -19.43
N ALA A 124 3.61 -21.94 -19.82
CA ALA A 124 4.46 -21.83 -20.99
C ALA A 124 5.71 -22.73 -20.88
N ILE A 125 6.37 -22.74 -19.72
CA ILE A 125 7.55 -23.59 -19.48
C ILE A 125 7.19 -25.08 -19.61
N VAL A 126 6.09 -25.51 -18.99
CA VAL A 126 5.63 -26.91 -19.07
C VAL A 126 5.29 -27.28 -20.50
N GLY A 127 4.60 -26.38 -21.24
CA GLY A 127 4.22 -26.61 -22.63
C GLY A 127 5.39 -26.71 -23.60
N VAL A 128 6.47 -25.97 -23.39
CA VAL A 128 7.71 -26.09 -24.18
C VAL A 128 8.45 -27.39 -23.85
N SER A 129 8.49 -27.75 -22.56
CA SER A 129 9.18 -28.96 -22.10
C SER A 129 8.51 -30.25 -22.57
N ALA A 130 7.18 -30.27 -22.64
CA ALA A 130 6.41 -31.43 -23.12
C ALA A 130 6.63 -31.70 -24.61
N ARG A 131 6.80 -30.65 -25.44
CA ARG A 131 7.04 -30.80 -26.89
C ARG A 131 8.43 -31.38 -27.20
N LYS A 132 9.43 -31.10 -26.37
CA LYS A 132 10.80 -31.57 -26.58
C LYS A 132 10.97 -33.08 -26.36
N THR A 133 9.98 -33.73 -25.77
CA THR A 133 9.91 -35.19 -25.56
C THR A 133 9.02 -35.93 -26.59
N GLY A 134 8.71 -35.31 -27.74
CA GLY A 134 8.00 -35.96 -28.85
C GLY A 134 8.80 -37.12 -29.48
N PRO A 135 8.12 -38.08 -30.11
CA PRO A 135 8.53 -39.49 -30.20
C PRO A 135 9.87 -39.67 -30.93
N SER A 136 10.84 -40.27 -30.23
CA SER A 136 11.99 -40.90 -30.86
C SER A 136 11.46 -42.01 -31.79
N GLU A 137 11.67 -41.82 -33.09
CA GLU A 137 11.41 -42.84 -34.12
C GLU A 137 11.89 -44.23 -33.64
N PRO A 138 11.07 -45.28 -33.81
CA PRO A 138 11.55 -46.63 -33.57
C PRO A 138 12.73 -46.89 -34.50
N ALA A 139 13.90 -47.13 -33.90
CA ALA A 139 15.09 -47.54 -34.60
C ALA A 139 14.80 -48.87 -35.30
N GLU A 140 14.44 -48.80 -36.58
CA GLU A 140 14.46 -49.93 -37.48
C GLU A 140 15.86 -50.07 -38.07
N ARG A 141 16.44 -51.26 -37.84
CA ARG A 141 17.56 -51.95 -38.51
C ARG A 141 18.94 -51.86 -37.88
#